data_AF-A0A4Z2FDE3-F1
#
_entry.id   AF-A0A4Z2FDE3-F1
#
_cell.length_a   1.000
_cell.length_b   1.000
_cell.length_c   1.000
_cell.angle_alpha   90.00
_cell.angle_beta   90.00
_cell.angle_gamma   90.00
#
_symmetry.space_group_name_H-M   'P 1'
#
loop_
_entity.id
_entity.type
_entity.pdbx_description
1 polymer ?
#
loop_
_entity_poly.entity_id
_entity_poly.type
_entity_poly.pdbx_seq_one_letter_code
_entity_poly.pdbx_strand_id
1 'polypeptide(L)'
;MLSCLKVAMSVYTCISCRVAFADGEVQRAHYKSDWHRYNLKRKVADMPAVTAENFQERVLAQRKSDEQQLSDAAATAGCAVCGKKFSSANAHRNHLQSHKHQQAEKQALLAAQRKVEKMNEKNLEKGLGDEKEDRDARNEALRQEAEGAARQKAEKTEKAEFPPRLMWLEEQAKRRGTEDGATAVQA
;
A
#
# COMPACT_ATOMS: atom_id res chain seq x y z
N MET A 1 -19.69 -41.61 -46.77
CA MET A 1 -18.80 -40.64 -47.43
C MET A 1 -18.60 -39.47 -46.47
N LEU A 2 -17.49 -39.44 -45.73
CA LEU A 2 -17.16 -38.29 -44.87
C LEU A 2 -16.56 -37.20 -45.76
N SER A 3 -17.39 -36.22 -46.11
CA SER A 3 -16.96 -35.00 -46.80
C SER A 3 -16.03 -34.20 -45.88
N CYS A 4 -14.74 -34.23 -46.22
CA CYS A 4 -13.70 -33.47 -45.56
C CYS A 4 -13.90 -31.99 -45.89
N LEU A 5 -14.51 -31.23 -44.96
CA LEU A 5 -14.67 -29.79 -45.06
C LEU A 5 -13.28 -29.14 -44.97
N LYS A 6 -12.65 -28.90 -46.13
CA LYS A 6 -11.44 -28.08 -46.22
C LYS A 6 -11.81 -26.64 -45.92
N VAL A 7 -11.73 -26.27 -44.65
CA VAL A 7 -11.77 -24.87 -44.25
C VAL A 7 -10.46 -24.23 -44.72
N ALA A 8 -10.52 -23.42 -45.77
CA ALA A 8 -9.38 -22.63 -46.21
C ALA A 8 -9.12 -21.52 -45.18
N MET A 9 -8.22 -21.81 -44.23
CA MET A 9 -7.69 -20.82 -43.30
C MET A 9 -6.78 -19.86 -44.10
N SER A 10 -7.23 -18.62 -44.28
CA SER A 10 -6.43 -17.57 -44.91
C SER A 10 -5.21 -17.26 -44.03
N VAL A 11 -4.01 -17.55 -44.53
CA VAL A 11 -2.75 -17.28 -43.82
C VAL A 11 -2.36 -15.82 -44.04
N TYR A 12 -2.25 -15.05 -42.96
CA TYR A 12 -1.83 -13.65 -43.02
C TYR A 12 -0.31 -13.58 -42.85
N THR A 13 0.42 -12.91 -43.73
CA THR A 13 1.90 -12.88 -43.65
C THR A 13 2.45 -11.46 -43.73
N CYS A 14 3.64 -11.25 -43.17
CA CYS A 14 4.42 -10.03 -43.35
C CYS A 14 5.75 -10.36 -44.03
N ILE A 15 5.94 -9.88 -45.26
CA ILE A 15 7.15 -10.15 -46.06
C ILE A 15 8.39 -9.50 -45.43
N SER A 16 8.26 -8.27 -44.90
CA SER A 16 9.38 -7.55 -44.29
C SER A 16 9.90 -8.21 -43.02
N CYS A 17 9.06 -8.95 -42.32
CA CYS A 17 9.41 -9.61 -41.06
C CYS A 17 9.46 -11.15 -41.17
N ARG A 18 9.11 -11.71 -42.34
CA ARG A 18 9.09 -13.15 -42.65
C ARG A 18 8.31 -14.00 -41.62
N VAL A 19 7.15 -13.50 -41.19
CA VAL A 19 6.27 -14.19 -40.23
C VAL A 19 4.87 -14.37 -40.79
N ALA A 20 4.22 -15.44 -40.33
CA ALA A 20 2.84 -15.77 -40.61
C ALA A 20 2.00 -15.64 -39.33
N PHE A 21 0.75 -15.23 -39.48
CA PHE A 21 -0.23 -15.01 -38.44
C PHE A 21 -1.48 -15.82 -38.75
N ALA A 22 -2.15 -16.30 -37.70
CA ALA A 22 -3.44 -16.97 -37.81
C ALA A 22 -4.56 -15.99 -38.20
N ASP A 23 -4.50 -14.76 -37.69
CA ASP A 23 -5.57 -13.77 -37.81
C ASP A 23 -5.11 -12.45 -38.47
N GLY A 24 -6.00 -11.85 -39.25
CA GLY A 24 -5.76 -10.53 -39.87
C GLY A 24 -5.69 -9.40 -38.85
N GLU A 25 -6.31 -9.56 -37.67
CA GLU A 25 -6.19 -8.59 -36.58
C GLU A 25 -4.77 -8.57 -36.00
N VAL A 26 -4.17 -9.75 -35.79
CA VAL A 26 -2.78 -9.87 -35.33
C VAL A 26 -1.83 -9.27 -36.37
N GLN A 27 -2.09 -9.46 -37.66
CA GLN A 27 -1.31 -8.83 -38.73
C GLN A 27 -1.39 -7.29 -38.64
N ARG A 28 -2.58 -6.71 -38.45
CA ARG A 28 -2.74 -5.25 -38.28
C ARG A 28 -2.03 -4.73 -37.03
N ALA A 29 -2.09 -5.46 -35.92
CA ALA A 29 -1.34 -5.12 -34.71
C ALA A 29 0.17 -5.18 -34.94
N HIS A 30 0.65 -6.18 -35.68
CA HIS A 30 2.06 -6.32 -36.05
C HIS A 30 2.58 -5.11 -36.83
N TYR A 31 1.85 -4.61 -37.83
CA TYR A 31 2.26 -3.40 -38.59
C TYR A 31 2.44 -2.15 -37.72
N LYS A 32 1.75 -2.08 -36.58
CA LYS A 32 1.87 -0.98 -35.59
C LYS A 32 2.94 -1.24 -34.53
N SER A 33 3.52 -2.43 -34.49
CA SER A 33 4.54 -2.79 -33.50
C SER A 33 5.91 -2.19 -33.83
N ASP A 34 6.73 -1.99 -32.81
CA ASP A 34 8.08 -1.46 -32.99
C ASP A 34 9.02 -2.46 -33.66
N TRP A 35 8.74 -3.77 -33.54
CA TRP A 35 9.47 -4.80 -34.25
C TRP A 35 9.31 -4.68 -35.77
N HIS A 36 8.09 -4.41 -36.26
CA HIS A 36 7.85 -4.17 -37.69
C HIS A 36 8.56 -2.91 -38.18
N ARG A 37 8.44 -1.80 -37.43
CA ARG A 37 9.11 -0.54 -37.76
C ARG A 37 10.64 -0.70 -37.80
N TYR A 38 11.19 -1.44 -36.85
CA TYR A 38 12.62 -1.72 -36.79
C TYR A 38 13.11 -2.53 -38.00
N ASN A 39 12.42 -3.61 -38.34
CA ASN A 39 12.74 -4.41 -39.52
C ASN A 39 12.55 -3.66 -40.83
N LEU A 40 11.55 -2.76 -40.92
CA LEU A 40 11.36 -1.90 -42.07
C LEU A 40 12.55 -0.95 -42.26
N LYS A 41 13.03 -0.30 -41.20
CA LYS A 41 14.23 0.54 -41.25
C LYS A 41 15.48 -0.24 -41.70
N ARG A 42 15.64 -1.48 -41.22
CA ARG A 42 16.75 -2.35 -41.65
C ARG A 42 16.66 -2.71 -43.12
N LYS A 43 15.45 -3.02 -43.61
CA LYS A 43 15.21 -3.30 -45.03
C LYS A 43 15.55 -2.11 -45.92
N VAL A 44 15.24 -0.88 -45.50
CA VAL A 44 15.61 0.35 -46.22
C VAL A 44 17.13 0.56 -46.27
N ALA A 45 17.85 0.05 -45.27
CA ALA A 45 19.31 0.07 -45.21
C ALA A 45 19.97 -1.20 -45.80
N ASP A 46 19.24 -1.97 -46.61
CA ASP A 46 19.68 -3.24 -47.22
C ASP A 46 20.22 -4.28 -46.22
N MET A 47 19.83 -4.17 -44.95
CA MET A 47 20.19 -5.12 -43.91
C MET A 47 19.13 -6.21 -43.74
N PRO A 48 19.54 -7.45 -43.39
CA PRO A 48 18.59 -8.54 -43.16
C PRO A 48 17.67 -8.23 -41.96
N ALA A 49 16.43 -8.69 -42.07
CA ALA A 49 15.42 -8.61 -41.01
C ALA A 49 15.82 -9.47 -39.81
N VAL A 50 15.50 -8.97 -38.61
CA VAL A 50 15.79 -9.62 -37.33
C VAL A 50 14.57 -10.37 -36.84
N THR A 51 14.78 -11.57 -36.30
CA THR A 51 13.71 -12.40 -35.72
C THR A 51 13.11 -11.75 -34.48
N ALA A 52 11.94 -12.23 -34.05
CA ALA A 52 11.25 -11.66 -32.89
C ALA A 52 12.09 -11.83 -31.60
N GLU A 53 12.73 -12.97 -31.43
CA GLU A 53 13.52 -13.33 -30.25
C GLU A 53 14.75 -12.42 -30.13
N ASN A 54 15.49 -12.23 -31.23
CA ASN A 54 16.64 -11.34 -31.28
C ASN A 54 16.25 -9.87 -31.02
N PHE A 55 15.08 -9.45 -31.50
CA PHE A 55 14.59 -8.12 -31.21
C PHE A 55 14.25 -7.95 -29.73
N GLN A 56 13.57 -8.94 -29.13
CA GLN A 56 13.28 -8.94 -27.70
C GLN A 56 14.55 -8.90 -26.86
N GLU A 57 15.56 -9.71 -27.18
CA GLU A 57 16.85 -9.70 -26.49
C GLU A 57 17.51 -8.32 -26.56
N ARG A 58 17.51 -7.68 -27.73
CA ARG A 58 18.05 -6.32 -27.90
C ARG A 58 17.28 -5.29 -27.09
N VAL A 59 15.95 -5.36 -27.07
CA VAL A 59 15.12 -4.47 -26.26
C VAL A 59 15.40 -4.68 -24.77
N LEU A 60 15.55 -5.91 -24.31
CA LEU A 60 15.91 -6.21 -22.92
C LEU A 60 17.31 -5.71 -22.57
N ALA A 61 18.29 -5.90 -23.47
CA ALA A 61 19.64 -5.39 -23.30
C ALA A 61 19.66 -3.86 -23.22
N GLN A 62 18.92 -3.19 -24.10
CA GLN A 62 18.80 -1.73 -24.10
C GLN A 62 18.18 -1.23 -22.78
N ARG A 63 17.07 -1.83 -22.33
CA ARG A 63 16.43 -1.47 -21.06
C ARG A 63 17.38 -1.62 -19.87
N LYS A 64 18.15 -2.72 -19.82
CA LYS A 64 19.16 -2.94 -18.77
C LYS A 64 20.25 -1.87 -18.82
N SER A 65 20.71 -1.50 -20.02
CA SER A 65 21.70 -0.43 -20.19
C SER A 65 21.16 0.93 -19.73
N ASP A 66 19.92 1.27 -20.10
CA ASP A 66 19.29 2.54 -19.73
C ASP A 66 19.08 2.62 -18.21
N GLU A 67 18.65 1.53 -17.57
CA GLU A 67 18.51 1.44 -16.12
C GLU A 67 19.86 1.57 -15.40
N GLN A 68 20.90 0.91 -15.91
CA GLN A 68 22.26 1.07 -15.40
C GLN A 68 22.73 2.52 -15.50
N GLN A 69 22.52 3.19 -16.64
CA GLN A 69 22.89 4.59 -16.82
C GLN A 69 22.14 5.52 -15.87
N LEU A 70 20.85 5.30 -15.64
CA LEU A 70 20.08 6.05 -14.64
C LEU A 70 20.61 5.83 -13.22
N SER A 71 20.91 4.58 -12.86
CA SER A 71 21.49 4.24 -11.55
C SER A 71 22.89 4.84 -11.36
N ASP A 72 23.69 4.87 -12.42
CA ASP A 72 25.04 5.42 -12.42
C ASP A 72 25.01 6.94 -12.29
N ALA A 73 24.06 7.60 -12.98
CA ALA A 73 23.82 9.03 -12.83
C ALA A 73 23.40 9.36 -11.38
N ALA A 74 22.53 8.55 -10.77
CA ALA A 74 22.15 8.70 -9.37
C ALA A 74 23.34 8.48 -8.42
N ALA A 75 24.18 7.47 -8.66
CA ALA A 75 25.38 7.21 -7.88
C ALA A 75 26.42 8.35 -8.00
N THR A 76 26.44 9.04 -9.13
CA THR A 76 27.33 10.18 -9.39
C THR A 76 26.91 11.44 -8.63
N ALA A 77 25.68 11.51 -8.10
CA ALA A 77 25.16 12.64 -7.32
C ALA A 77 25.98 12.92 -6.04
N GLY A 78 26.74 11.92 -5.55
CA GLY A 78 27.71 12.05 -4.46
C GLY A 78 27.31 11.29 -3.20
N CYS A 79 28.29 11.04 -2.34
CA CYS A 79 28.12 10.29 -1.10
C CYS A 79 27.53 11.18 0.01
N ALA A 80 26.40 10.80 0.59
CA ALA A 80 25.71 11.56 1.63
C ALA A 80 26.52 11.69 2.94
N VAL A 81 27.31 10.68 3.30
CA VAL A 81 28.10 10.67 4.54
C VAL A 81 29.36 11.52 4.42
N CYS A 82 29.98 11.51 3.24
CA CYS A 82 31.27 12.15 3.01
C CYS A 82 31.20 13.46 2.22
N GLY A 83 30.04 13.79 1.61
CA GLY A 83 29.85 14.93 0.71
C GLY A 83 30.67 14.87 -0.58
N LYS A 84 31.36 13.76 -0.85
CA LYS A 84 32.26 13.61 -2.00
C LYS A 84 31.46 13.26 -3.25
N LYS A 85 31.68 13.99 -4.34
CA LYS A 85 31.16 13.66 -5.68
C LYS A 85 32.17 12.80 -6.43
N PHE A 86 31.69 11.88 -7.24
CA PHE A 86 32.52 10.94 -7.99
C PHE A 86 32.27 11.12 -9.48
N SER A 87 33.27 10.84 -10.32
CA SER A 87 33.17 10.96 -11.78
C SER A 87 32.54 9.74 -12.44
N SER A 88 32.44 8.62 -11.73
CA SER A 88 31.81 7.38 -12.20
C SER A 88 31.14 6.63 -11.05
N ALA A 89 30.13 5.84 -11.38
CA ALA A 89 29.45 4.98 -10.41
C ALA A 89 30.39 3.95 -9.78
N ASN A 90 31.37 3.42 -10.54
CA ASN A 90 32.34 2.48 -9.99
C ASN A 90 33.28 3.14 -8.96
N ALA A 91 33.69 4.40 -9.18
CA ALA A 91 34.45 5.15 -8.19
C ALA A 91 33.62 5.42 -6.92
N HIS A 92 32.33 5.74 -7.07
CA HIS A 92 31.42 5.87 -5.94
C HIS A 92 31.27 4.55 -5.17
N ARG A 93 31.04 3.43 -5.87
CA ARG A 93 30.90 2.11 -5.26
C ARG A 93 32.16 1.68 -4.51
N ASN A 94 33.34 1.90 -5.09
CA ASN A 94 34.62 1.64 -4.42
C ASN A 94 34.82 2.54 -3.21
N HIS A 95 34.37 3.80 -3.26
CA HIS A 95 34.38 4.68 -2.10
C HIS A 95 33.51 4.14 -0.95
N LEU A 96 32.29 3.66 -1.24
CA LEU A 96 31.41 3.06 -0.24
C LEU A 96 32.04 1.81 0.42
N GLN A 97 32.84 1.06 -0.34
CA GLN A 97 33.58 -0.10 0.18
C GLN A 97 34.88 0.26 0.90
N SER A 98 35.31 1.52 0.85
CA SER A 98 36.57 1.93 1.48
C SER A 98 36.45 1.94 3.01
N HIS A 99 37.50 1.46 3.69
CA HIS A 99 37.57 1.46 5.15
C HIS A 99 37.36 2.86 5.76
N LYS A 100 37.79 3.92 5.05
CA LYS A 100 37.58 5.30 5.51
C LYS A 100 36.10 5.67 5.56
N HIS A 101 35.31 5.25 4.57
CA HIS A 101 33.87 5.50 4.56
C HIS A 101 33.17 4.69 5.65
N GLN A 102 33.44 3.39 5.72
CA GLN A 102 32.84 2.49 6.72
C GLN A 102 33.18 2.92 8.16
N GLN A 103 34.42 3.36 8.41
CA GLN A 103 34.82 3.88 9.71
C GLN A 103 34.09 5.18 10.05
N ALA A 104 33.94 6.08 9.08
CA ALA A 104 33.19 7.33 9.27
C ALA A 104 31.71 7.06 9.57
N GLU A 105 31.08 6.12 8.85
CA GLU A 105 29.71 5.67 9.12
C GLU A 105 29.57 5.07 10.52
N LYS A 106 30.45 4.13 10.87
CA LYS A 106 30.44 3.49 12.19
C LYS A 106 30.62 4.52 13.31
N GLN A 107 31.54 5.47 13.14
CA GLN A 107 31.77 6.53 14.12
C GLN A 107 30.56 7.46 14.23
N ALA A 108 29.93 7.83 13.12
CA ALA A 108 28.73 8.65 13.10
C ALA A 108 27.55 7.95 13.82
N LEU A 109 27.36 6.65 13.59
CA LEU A 109 26.36 5.85 14.29
C LEU A 109 26.62 5.79 15.79
N LEU A 110 27.85 5.51 16.21
CA LEU A 110 28.20 5.47 17.63
C LEU A 110 28.02 6.84 18.30
N ALA A 111 28.37 7.93 17.61
CA ALA A 111 28.15 9.28 18.12
C ALA A 111 26.66 9.60 18.28
N ALA A 112 25.83 9.20 17.31
CA ALA A 112 24.37 9.33 17.39
C ALA A 112 23.80 8.51 18.55
N GLN A 113 24.23 7.25 18.72
CA GLN A 113 23.82 6.39 19.82
C GLN A 113 24.16 7.00 21.18
N ARG A 114 25.41 7.46 21.37
CA ARG A 114 25.80 8.15 22.61
C ARG A 114 25.02 9.43 22.87
N LYS A 115 24.63 10.15 21.82
CA LYS A 115 23.79 11.34 21.96
C LYS A 115 22.39 10.97 22.42
N VAL A 116 21.80 9.92 21.84
CA VAL A 116 20.49 9.39 22.26
C VAL A 116 20.54 8.90 23.70
N GLU A 117 21.58 8.17 24.08
CA GLU A 117 21.78 7.68 25.44
C GLU A 117 21.89 8.85 26.43
N LYS A 118 22.72 9.86 26.15
CA LYS A 118 22.80 11.08 26.97
C LYS A 118 21.48 11.86 27.03
N MET A 119 20.70 11.88 25.95
CA MET A 119 19.37 12.48 25.96
C MET A 119 18.41 11.66 26.84
N ASN A 120 18.52 10.34 26.80
CA ASN A 120 17.73 9.44 27.63
C ASN A 120 18.09 9.55 29.12
N GLU A 121 19.39 9.58 29.46
CA GLU A 121 19.88 9.82 30.82
C GLU A 121 19.39 11.16 31.37
N LYS A 122 19.48 12.23 30.58
CA LYS A 122 18.97 13.55 30.98
C LYS A 122 17.46 13.58 31.14
N ASN A 123 16.71 12.79 30.37
CA ASN A 123 15.27 12.64 30.57
C ASN A 123 14.99 11.87 31.87
N LEU A 124 15.76 10.83 32.17
CA LEU A 124 15.68 10.09 33.43
C LEU A 124 15.95 11.00 34.63
N GLU A 125 17.04 11.79 34.58
CA GLU A 125 17.44 12.70 35.65
C GLU A 125 16.45 13.84 35.86
N LYS A 126 15.77 14.30 34.80
CA LYS A 126 14.69 15.29 34.87
C LYS A 126 13.34 14.71 35.33
N GLY A 127 13.30 13.45 35.76
CA GLY A 127 12.08 12.82 36.26
C GLY A 127 11.05 12.49 35.17
N LEU A 128 11.44 12.49 33.89
CA LEU A 128 10.60 12.01 32.78
C LEU A 128 10.76 10.49 32.57
N GLY A 129 11.56 9.82 33.40
CA GLY A 129 11.69 8.38 33.47
C GLY A 129 10.69 7.79 34.46
N ASP A 130 9.65 7.16 33.92
CA ASP A 130 8.71 6.28 34.62
C ASP A 130 7.81 6.92 35.70
N GLU A 131 6.83 7.70 35.22
CA GLU A 131 5.54 7.89 35.92
C GLU A 131 4.49 6.91 35.32
N LYS A 132 4.88 5.72 34.81
CA LYS A 132 3.90 4.78 34.23
C LYS A 132 3.02 4.16 35.30
N GLU A 133 3.55 3.91 36.50
CA GLU A 133 2.75 3.31 37.58
C GLU A 133 1.57 4.21 37.96
N ASP A 134 1.74 5.54 37.99
CA ASP A 134 0.63 6.48 38.26
C ASP A 134 -0.28 6.69 37.03
N ARG A 135 0.30 6.71 35.82
CA ARG A 135 -0.47 6.95 34.58
C ARG A 135 -1.36 5.77 34.19
N ASP A 136 -0.88 4.54 34.35
CA ASP A 136 -1.65 3.34 34.04
C ASP A 136 -2.75 3.11 35.10
N ALA A 137 -2.46 3.36 36.38
CA ALA A 137 -3.48 3.35 37.44
C ALA A 137 -4.55 4.42 37.22
N ARG A 138 -4.17 5.63 36.79
CA ARG A 138 -5.11 6.71 36.47
C ARG A 138 -5.95 6.43 35.24
N ASN A 139 -5.37 5.83 34.20
CA ASN A 139 -6.12 5.41 33.01
C ASN A 139 -7.10 4.27 33.31
N GLU A 140 -6.70 3.33 34.16
CA GLU A 140 -7.55 2.23 34.62
C GLU A 140 -8.71 2.76 35.48
N ALA A 141 -8.45 3.70 36.40
CA ALA A 141 -9.47 4.36 37.20
C ALA A 141 -10.48 5.12 36.31
N LEU A 142 -10.02 5.84 35.28
CA LEU A 142 -10.89 6.54 34.35
C LEU A 142 -11.79 5.58 33.56
N ARG A 143 -11.29 4.38 33.20
CA ARG A 143 -12.10 3.34 32.55
C ARG A 143 -13.17 2.80 33.51
N GLN A 144 -12.81 2.52 34.75
CA GLN A 144 -13.75 2.06 35.78
C GLN A 144 -14.82 3.12 36.08
N GLU A 145 -14.48 4.40 36.12
CA GLU A 145 -15.43 5.50 36.26
C GLU A 145 -16.34 5.64 35.04
N ALA A 146 -15.82 5.50 33.83
CA ALA A 146 -16.62 5.51 32.60
C ALA A 146 -17.60 4.33 32.54
N GLU A 147 -17.16 3.13 32.95
CA GLU A 147 -18.00 1.94 33.07
C GLU A 147 -19.04 2.10 34.17
N GLY A 148 -18.68 2.64 35.34
CA GLY A 148 -19.60 2.96 36.42
C GLY A 148 -20.64 4.01 36.01
N ALA A 149 -20.24 5.05 35.30
CA ALA A 149 -21.14 6.06 34.75
C ALA A 149 -22.05 5.48 33.65
N ALA A 150 -21.56 4.56 32.82
CA ALA A 150 -22.37 3.84 31.84
C ALA A 150 -23.39 2.91 32.52
N ARG A 151 -23.00 2.24 33.61
CA ARG A 151 -23.87 1.35 34.41
C ARG A 151 -24.94 2.13 35.18
N GLN A 152 -24.58 3.26 35.78
CA GLN A 152 -25.55 4.18 36.40
C GLN A 152 -26.47 4.81 35.37
N LYS A 153 -25.99 5.13 34.16
CA LYS A 153 -26.85 5.55 33.05
C LYS A 153 -27.78 4.43 32.61
N ALA A 154 -27.33 3.18 32.52
CA ALA A 154 -28.16 2.03 32.19
C ALA A 154 -29.24 1.79 33.26
N GLU A 155 -28.88 1.79 34.55
CA GLU A 155 -29.81 1.63 35.67
C GLU A 155 -30.81 2.80 35.77
N LYS A 156 -30.36 4.03 35.49
CA LYS A 156 -31.26 5.20 35.42
C LYS A 156 -32.15 5.18 34.18
N THR A 157 -31.72 4.53 33.10
CA THR A 157 -32.56 4.31 31.90
C THR A 157 -33.60 3.23 32.16
N GLU A 158 -33.24 2.15 32.86
CA GLU A 158 -34.15 1.08 33.31
C GLU A 158 -35.19 1.62 34.31
N LYS A 159 -34.77 2.46 35.27
CA LYS A 159 -35.69 3.10 36.23
C LYS A 159 -36.51 4.25 35.62
N ALA A 160 -36.08 4.78 34.47
CA ALA A 160 -36.85 5.73 33.66
C ALA A 160 -37.77 5.03 32.64
N GLU A 161 -37.73 3.69 32.54
CA GLU A 161 -38.60 2.88 31.68
C GLU A 161 -40.02 2.70 32.24
N PHE A 162 -40.31 3.31 33.40
CA PHE A 162 -41.69 3.60 33.79
C PHE A 162 -42.03 5.10 33.59
N PRO A 163 -42.18 5.58 32.34
CA PRO A 163 -42.63 6.93 32.06
C PRO A 163 -43.89 7.26 32.88
N PRO A 164 -44.02 8.47 33.43
CA PRO A 164 -45.25 8.95 34.08
C PRO A 164 -46.52 8.76 33.24
N ARG A 165 -46.36 8.62 31.91
CA ARG A 165 -47.44 8.29 30.98
C ARG A 165 -48.00 6.87 31.16
N LEU A 166 -47.16 5.88 31.46
CA LEU A 166 -47.62 4.50 31.75
C LEU A 166 -48.33 4.45 33.10
N MET A 167 -47.81 5.17 34.12
CA MET A 167 -48.50 5.35 35.40
C MET A 167 -49.92 5.89 35.21
N TRP A 168 -50.08 6.94 34.39
CA TRP A 168 -51.38 7.53 34.12
C TRP A 168 -52.32 6.60 33.33
N LEU A 169 -51.82 5.83 32.35
CA LEU A 169 -52.62 4.85 31.63
C LEU A 169 -53.12 3.72 32.55
N GLU A 170 -52.27 3.25 33.46
CA GLU A 170 -52.61 2.19 34.40
C GLU A 170 -53.60 2.69 35.48
N GLU A 171 -53.43 3.93 35.93
CA GLU A 171 -54.38 4.63 36.81
C GLU A 171 -55.77 4.77 36.14
N GLN A 172 -55.83 5.09 34.85
CA GLN A 172 -57.08 5.18 34.08
C GLN A 172 -57.72 3.80 33.88
N ALA A 173 -56.93 2.75 33.61
CA ALA A 173 -57.43 1.38 33.53
C ALA A 173 -58.01 0.89 34.87
N LYS A 174 -57.38 1.28 35.98
CA LYS A 174 -57.85 0.97 37.34
C LYS A 174 -59.14 1.71 37.68
N ARG A 175 -59.29 2.97 37.27
CA ARG A 175 -60.54 3.75 37.42
C ARG A 175 -61.69 3.15 36.61
N ARG A 176 -61.44 2.74 35.37
CA ARG A 176 -62.45 2.05 34.53
C ARG A 176 -62.87 0.70 35.12
N GLY A 177 -61.92 -0.07 35.66
CA GLY A 177 -62.23 -1.32 36.37
C GLY A 177 -63.05 -1.15 37.65
N THR A 178 -62.95 0.00 38.34
CA THR A 178 -63.82 0.32 39.49
C THR A 178 -65.20 0.81 39.08
N GLU A 179 -65.35 1.39 37.89
CA GLU A 179 -66.62 1.87 37.34
C GLU A 179 -67.46 0.71 36.74
N ASP A 180 -66.81 -0.28 36.15
CA ASP A 180 -67.44 -1.53 35.68
C ASP A 180 -67.84 -2.48 36.83
N GLY A 181 -67.34 -2.24 38.06
CA GLY A 181 -67.78 -2.91 39.28
C GLY A 181 -68.91 -2.18 40.04
N ALA A 182 -69.23 -0.94 39.67
CA ALA A 182 -70.25 -0.11 40.32
C ALA A 182 -71.57 -0.03 39.52
N THR A 183 -71.63 -0.64 38.33
CA THR A 183 -72.85 -0.76 37.50
C THR A 183 -73.36 -2.19 37.44
N ALA A 184 -73.44 -2.85 38.61
CA ALA A 184 -74.12 -4.13 38.76
C ALA A 184 -75.09 -4.13 39.96
N VAL A 185 -75.79 -3.01 40.20
CA VAL A 185 -77.06 -2.98 40.98
C VAL A 185 -77.91 -1.83 40.42
N GLN A 186 -78.73 -2.13 39.41
CA GLN A 186 -80.09 -1.60 39.18
C GLN A 186 -80.55 -1.91 37.74
N ALA A 187 -81.10 -3.10 37.56
CA ALA A 187 -82.28 -3.38 36.73
C ALA A 187 -82.81 -4.77 37.11
#